data_AF-W0J0S9-F1
#
_entry.id   AF-W0J0S9-F1
#
_cell.length_a   1.000
_cell.length_b   1.000
_cell.length_c   1.000
_cell.angle_alpha   90.00
_cell.angle_beta   90.00
_cell.angle_gamma   90.00
#
_symmetry.space_group_name_H-M   'P 1'
#
loop_
_entity.id
_entity.type
_entity.pdbx_description
1 polymer ?
#
loop_
_entity_poly.entity_id
_entity_poly.type
_entity_poly.pdbx_seq_one_letter_code
_entity_poly.pdbx_strand_id
1 'polypeptide(L)'
;MFSCPVSFAGHISLQRSKSLLLVCLFACAGASTFASQEPDYSSDPVLARTRVNIASTQARPTSLGDILALIEKQTGLELIYLDKRIPLDDRILVESASNISLAHLLSSLTTLTGAVFARHEQKMIVRLPMRTEDEIRKPKELLTDR
;
A
#
# COMPACT_ATOMS: atom_id res chain seq x y z
N MET A 1 8.30 -25.26 -33.11
CA MET A 1 7.80 -25.83 -34.38
C MET A 1 6.53 -26.60 -34.09
N PHE A 2 5.51 -26.34 -34.91
CA PHE A 2 4.13 -26.85 -34.83
C PHE A 2 4.04 -28.37 -34.68
N SER A 3 3.05 -28.85 -33.90
CA SER A 3 2.08 -29.84 -34.39
C SER A 3 1.03 -30.16 -33.32
N CYS A 4 -0.21 -29.78 -33.62
CA CYS A 4 -1.40 -30.45 -33.10
C CYS A 4 -1.47 -31.87 -33.66
N PRO A 5 -2.16 -32.77 -32.97
CA PRO A 5 -3.08 -33.67 -33.64
C PRO A 5 -4.50 -33.45 -33.13
N VAL A 6 -5.34 -32.93 -34.03
CA VAL A 6 -6.80 -33.05 -33.96
C VAL A 6 -7.12 -34.50 -34.32
N SER A 7 -7.79 -35.24 -33.44
CA SER A 7 -8.45 -36.49 -33.81
C SER A 7 -9.92 -36.40 -33.43
N PHE A 8 -10.75 -36.41 -34.47
CA PHE A 8 -12.20 -36.34 -34.46
C PHE A 8 -12.71 -37.78 -34.55
N ALA A 9 -13.37 -38.25 -33.49
CA ALA A 9 -14.31 -39.37 -33.49
C ALA A 9 -15.25 -39.08 -32.32
N GLY A 10 -16.52 -38.73 -32.50
CA GLY A 10 -17.48 -39.40 -33.36
C GLY A 10 -18.45 -40.17 -32.46
N HIS A 11 -19.33 -39.47 -31.75
CA HIS A 11 -20.61 -40.00 -31.29
C HIS A 11 -21.55 -38.84 -30.93
N ILE A 12 -22.36 -38.43 -31.89
CA ILE A 12 -23.45 -37.47 -31.69
C ILE A 12 -24.63 -38.31 -31.19
N SER A 13 -24.89 -38.31 -29.88
CA SER A 13 -26.20 -38.74 -29.36
C SER A 13 -27.07 -37.50 -29.21
N LEU A 14 -27.89 -37.27 -30.23
CA LEU A 14 -28.88 -36.20 -30.30
C LEU A 14 -30.12 -36.61 -29.49
N GLN A 15 -30.08 -36.48 -28.17
CA GLN A 15 -31.29 -36.65 -27.35
C GLN A 15 -31.92 -35.30 -27.03
N ARG A 16 -32.87 -34.95 -27.90
CA ARG A 16 -33.74 -33.78 -27.86
C ARG A 16 -34.66 -33.87 -26.64
N SER A 17 -34.40 -33.09 -25.58
CA SER A 17 -35.47 -32.73 -24.64
C SER A 17 -35.18 -31.37 -23.99
N LYS A 18 -36.20 -30.52 -24.08
CA LYS A 18 -36.24 -29.14 -23.61
C LYS A 18 -36.35 -29.14 -22.09
N SER A 19 -35.41 -28.55 -21.37
CA SER A 19 -35.76 -27.71 -20.22
C SER A 19 -34.54 -26.94 -19.73
N LEU A 20 -34.72 -25.62 -19.65
CA LEU A 20 -33.83 -24.65 -19.03
C LEU A 20 -33.52 -25.03 -17.57
N LEU A 21 -32.25 -25.09 -17.19
CA LEU A 21 -31.84 -24.79 -15.80
C LEU A 21 -30.36 -24.40 -15.72
N LEU A 22 -30.14 -23.11 -15.94
CA LEU A 22 -29.27 -22.22 -15.18
C LEU A 22 -27.96 -22.82 -14.59
N VAL A 23 -26.90 -22.83 -15.40
CA VAL A 23 -25.52 -22.97 -14.90
C VAL A 23 -25.07 -21.62 -14.37
N CYS A 24 -25.36 -21.33 -13.10
CA CYS A 24 -24.68 -20.27 -12.34
C CYS A 24 -23.56 -20.91 -11.50
N LEU A 25 -22.51 -21.33 -12.20
CA LEU A 25 -21.24 -21.72 -11.57
C LEU A 25 -20.63 -20.47 -10.92
N PHE A 26 -20.76 -20.39 -9.60
CA PHE A 26 -19.87 -19.71 -8.66
C PHE A 26 -19.06 -18.56 -9.24
N ALA A 27 -19.71 -17.41 -9.42
CA ALA A 27 -19.00 -16.15 -9.39
C ALA A 27 -18.50 -15.97 -7.96
N CYS A 28 -17.23 -16.31 -7.73
CA CYS A 28 -16.48 -15.87 -6.58
C CYS A 28 -16.56 -14.33 -6.54
N ALA A 29 -17.56 -13.81 -5.83
CA ALA A 29 -17.57 -12.46 -5.33
C ALA A 29 -16.50 -12.40 -4.23
N GLY A 30 -15.23 -12.43 -4.65
CA GLY A 30 -14.15 -11.85 -3.89
C GLY A 30 -14.44 -10.35 -3.83
N ALA A 31 -15.30 -9.96 -2.90
CA ALA A 31 -15.31 -8.61 -2.38
C ALA A 31 -13.94 -8.44 -1.71
N SER A 32 -12.93 -8.13 -2.53
CA SER A 32 -11.64 -7.65 -2.05
C SER A 32 -11.94 -6.32 -1.39
N THR A 33 -12.25 -6.37 -0.10
CA THR A 33 -12.14 -5.21 0.77
C THR A 33 -10.70 -4.75 0.62
N PHE A 34 -10.47 -3.75 -0.22
CA PHE A 34 -9.26 -2.94 -0.16
C PHE A 34 -9.34 -2.17 1.15
N ALA A 35 -9.11 -2.87 2.25
CA ALA A 35 -8.68 -2.24 3.48
C ALA A 35 -7.41 -1.47 3.11
N SER A 36 -7.31 -0.23 3.57
CA SER A 36 -6.10 0.58 3.47
C SER A 36 -4.97 -0.20 4.14
N GLN A 37 -4.26 -1.01 3.36
CA GLN A 37 -3.22 -1.87 3.87
C GLN A 37 -2.03 -0.97 4.18
N GLU A 38 -1.66 -0.94 5.46
CA GLU A 38 -0.49 -0.21 5.92
C GLU A 38 0.73 -0.69 5.10
N PRO A 39 1.56 0.22 4.57
CA PRO A 39 2.67 -0.16 3.70
C PRO A 39 3.65 -1.06 4.45
N ASP A 40 3.85 -2.29 3.96
CA ASP A 40 4.82 -3.23 4.53
C ASP A 40 6.23 -2.95 4.00
N TYR A 41 6.94 -2.06 4.70
CA TYR A 41 8.33 -1.71 4.39
C TYR A 41 9.33 -2.85 4.69
N SER A 42 8.95 -3.84 5.49
CA SER A 42 9.83 -4.95 5.86
C SER A 42 9.98 -5.96 4.72
N SER A 43 9.01 -5.99 3.81
CA SER A 43 9.06 -6.80 2.58
C SER A 43 10.17 -6.37 1.62
N ASP A 44 10.63 -5.11 1.67
CA ASP A 44 11.73 -4.61 0.87
C ASP A 44 13.08 -4.94 1.54
N PRO A 45 13.90 -5.85 0.97
CA PRO A 45 15.15 -6.27 1.60
C PRO A 45 16.17 -5.15 1.73
N VAL A 46 16.12 -4.13 0.87
CA VAL A 46 17.03 -2.98 0.95
C VAL A 46 16.64 -2.13 2.15
N LEU A 47 15.36 -1.83 2.34
CA LEU A 47 14.87 -1.02 3.46
C LEU A 47 15.02 -1.74 4.79
N ALA A 48 14.78 -3.06 4.81
CA ALA A 48 14.90 -3.88 6.01
C ALA A 48 16.35 -4.00 6.52
N ARG A 49 17.34 -4.03 5.60
CA ARG A 49 18.76 -4.17 5.95
C ARG A 49 19.48 -2.85 6.15
N THR A 50 19.03 -1.79 5.48
CA THR A 50 19.64 -0.46 5.59
C THR A 50 19.47 0.07 6.99
N ARG A 51 20.57 0.52 7.60
CA ARG A 51 20.61 1.04 8.96
C ARG A 51 20.82 2.55 8.91
N VAL A 52 20.02 3.29 9.69
CA VAL A 52 20.09 4.74 9.77
C VAL A 52 20.30 5.13 11.23
N ASN A 53 21.24 6.03 11.46
CA ASN A 53 21.49 6.60 12.77
C ASN A 53 20.64 7.86 12.96
N ILE A 54 19.72 7.80 13.92
CA ILE A 54 18.77 8.88 14.25
C ILE A 54 19.05 9.53 15.61
N ALA A 55 20.21 9.28 16.22
CA ALA A 55 20.54 9.77 17.56
C ALA A 55 20.35 11.29 17.74
N SER A 56 20.66 12.07 16.69
CA SER A 56 20.50 13.53 16.68
C SER A 56 19.04 14.00 16.79
N THR A 57 18.08 13.13 16.46
CA THR A 57 16.64 13.44 16.42
C THR A 57 15.90 13.02 17.70
N GLN A 58 16.56 12.26 18.59
CA GLN A 58 15.94 11.72 19.81
C GLN A 58 15.89 12.72 20.96
N ALA A 59 16.83 13.66 21.00
CA ALA A 59 16.94 14.62 22.09
C ALA A 59 15.90 15.75 22.01
N ARG A 60 15.29 15.97 20.85
CA ARG A 60 14.34 17.05 20.62
C ARG A 60 13.44 16.79 19.40
N PRO A 61 12.21 17.32 19.40
CA PRO A 61 11.38 17.33 18.20
C PRO A 61 12.14 17.94 17.01
N THR A 62 12.19 17.19 15.92
CA THR A 62 12.95 17.53 14.71
C THR A 62 11.98 17.61 13.53
N SER A 63 12.23 18.50 12.57
CA SER A 63 11.31 18.61 11.42
C SER A 63 11.34 17.31 10.60
N LEU A 64 10.20 16.94 10.00
CA LEU A 64 10.14 15.81 9.07
C LEU A 64 11.19 15.99 7.96
N GLY A 65 11.29 17.19 7.39
CA GLY A 65 12.27 17.52 6.36
C GLY A 65 13.72 17.23 6.78
N ASP A 66 14.10 17.57 8.01
CA ASP A 66 15.45 17.27 8.52
C ASP A 66 15.70 15.76 8.67
N ILE A 67 14.69 15.01 9.13
CA ILE A 67 14.77 13.54 9.23
C ILE A 67 14.93 12.93 7.83
N LEU A 68 14.14 13.40 6.87
CA LEU A 68 14.21 12.94 5.48
C LEU A 68 15.55 13.28 4.82
N ALA A 69 16.07 14.49 5.02
CA ALA A 69 17.39 14.88 4.53
C ALA A 69 18.51 14.05 5.17
N LEU A 70 18.36 13.66 6.44
CA LEU A 70 19.28 12.75 7.13
C LEU A 70 19.26 11.34 6.52
N ILE A 71 18.08 10.85 6.12
CA ILE A 71 17.95 9.59 5.40
C ILE A 71 18.69 9.69 4.06
N GLU A 72 18.40 10.71 3.24
CA GLU A 72 19.09 10.93 1.94
C GLU A 72 20.61 10.92 2.11
N LYS A 73 21.12 11.66 3.10
CA LYS A 73 22.55 11.78 3.36
C LYS A 73 23.20 10.45 3.76
N GLN A 74 22.52 9.61 4.54
CA GLN A 74 23.10 8.36 5.03
C GLN A 74 22.94 7.20 4.05
N THR A 75 21.86 7.18 3.27
CA THR A 75 21.54 6.04 2.40
C THR A 75 21.84 6.31 0.93
N GLY A 76 22.05 7.57 0.54
CA GLY A 76 22.22 7.98 -0.85
C GLY A 76 20.94 7.81 -1.69
N LEU A 77 19.78 7.68 -1.05
CA LEU A 77 18.50 7.64 -1.76
C LEU A 77 18.09 9.06 -2.13
N GLU A 78 17.56 9.24 -3.33
CA GLU A 78 16.98 10.51 -3.78
C GLU A 78 15.49 10.53 -3.41
N LEU A 79 15.06 11.50 -2.60
CA LEU A 79 13.65 11.65 -2.21
C LEU A 79 12.91 12.55 -3.21
N ILE A 80 11.79 12.03 -3.72
CA ILE A 80 10.92 12.71 -4.69
C ILE A 80 9.55 12.94 -4.05
N TYR A 81 9.19 14.22 -3.89
CA TYR A 81 7.93 14.63 -3.27
C TYR A 81 6.86 14.84 -4.34
N LEU A 82 5.77 14.06 -4.29
CA LEU A 82 4.68 14.18 -5.28
C LEU A 82 3.57 15.15 -4.87
N ASP A 83 3.49 15.51 -3.59
CA ASP A 83 2.44 16.38 -3.07
C ASP A 83 3.05 17.52 -2.24
N LYS A 84 2.67 18.76 -2.54
CA LYS A 84 3.11 19.95 -1.80
C LYS A 84 2.54 20.01 -0.37
N ARG A 85 1.54 19.19 -0.07
CA ARG A 85 0.89 19.09 1.25
C ARG A 85 1.65 18.19 2.22
N ILE A 86 2.72 17.54 1.79
CA ILE A 86 3.57 16.76 2.70
C ILE A 86 4.10 17.71 3.77
N PRO A 87 3.84 17.44 5.07
CA PRO A 87 4.13 18.40 6.12
C PRO A 87 5.60 18.34 6.53
N LEU A 88 6.50 18.86 5.68
CA LEU A 88 7.94 18.83 5.91
C LEU A 88 8.36 19.59 7.17
N ASP A 89 7.61 20.62 7.55
CA ASP A 89 7.87 21.45 8.72
C ASP A 89 7.32 20.87 10.04
N ASP A 90 6.53 19.78 9.97
CA ASP A 90 5.98 19.16 11.17
C ASP A 90 7.11 18.63 12.06
N ARG A 91 7.01 18.95 13.35
CA ARG A 91 7.99 18.52 14.34
C ARG A 91 7.62 17.16 14.90
N ILE A 92 8.48 16.20 14.65
CA ILE A 92 8.28 14.80 15.01
C ILE A 92 9.34 14.42 16.03
N LEU A 93 8.90 13.68 17.05
CA LEU A 93 9.80 13.00 17.99
C LEU A 93 9.72 11.51 17.69
N VAL A 94 10.84 10.92 17.25
CA VAL A 94 10.93 9.50 16.96
C VAL A 94 11.57 8.80 18.16
N GLU A 95 10.75 8.10 18.94
CA GLU A 95 11.19 7.31 20.08
C GLU A 95 11.61 5.91 19.62
N SER A 96 12.92 5.68 19.45
CA SER A 96 13.48 4.40 18.99
C SER A 96 14.94 4.26 19.38
N ALA A 97 15.56 3.11 19.10
CA ALA A 97 17.00 2.95 19.23
C ALA A 97 17.75 3.93 18.30
N SER A 98 18.94 4.37 18.72
CA SER A 98 19.78 5.32 17.96
C SER A 98 20.13 4.83 16.57
N ASN A 99 20.26 3.51 16.40
CA ASN A 99 20.49 2.87 15.12
C ASN A 99 19.34 1.90 14.81
N ILE A 100 18.59 2.21 13.76
CA ILE A 100 17.33 1.55 13.41
C ILE A 100 17.34 1.15 11.93
N SER A 101 16.59 0.09 11.58
CA SER A 101 16.38 -0.22 10.16
C SER A 101 15.55 0.87 9.50
N LEU A 102 15.88 1.22 8.25
CA LEU A 102 15.13 2.19 7.48
C LEU A 102 13.65 1.78 7.36
N ALA A 103 13.34 0.49 7.17
CA ALA A 103 11.96 -0.01 7.15
C ALA A 103 11.15 0.38 8.40
N HIS A 104 11.71 0.16 9.60
CA HIS A 104 11.05 0.51 10.86
C HIS A 104 10.93 2.02 11.05
N LEU A 105 11.94 2.80 10.63
CA LEU A 105 11.87 4.26 10.67
C LEU A 105 10.76 4.78 9.76
N LEU A 106 10.67 4.30 8.52
CA LEU A 106 9.63 4.69 7.56
C LEU A 106 8.24 4.28 8.06
N SER A 107 8.09 3.10 8.67
CA SER A 107 6.84 2.68 9.32
C SER A 107 6.44 3.69 10.40
N SER A 108 7.37 4.07 11.29
CA SER A 108 7.10 5.05 12.34
C SER A 108 6.71 6.42 11.77
N LEU A 109 7.40 6.89 10.73
CA LEU A 109 7.08 8.16 10.06
C LEU A 109 5.71 8.11 9.37
N THR A 110 5.35 6.98 8.75
CA THR A 110 4.02 6.80 8.16
C THR A 110 2.93 6.85 9.21
N THR A 111 3.10 6.19 10.35
CA THR A 111 2.14 6.23 11.45
C THR A 111 1.97 7.66 12.01
N LEU A 112 3.07 8.42 12.13
CA LEU A 112 3.05 9.76 12.72
C LEU A 112 2.52 10.85 11.77
N THR A 113 2.78 10.74 10.48
CA THR A 113 2.52 11.82 9.50
C THR A 113 1.45 11.47 8.45
N GLY A 114 1.12 10.18 8.33
CA GLY A 114 0.34 9.66 7.22
C GLY A 114 1.09 9.65 5.87
N ALA A 115 2.34 10.10 5.80
CA ALA A 115 3.12 10.04 4.57
C ALA A 115 3.54 8.60 4.25
N VAL A 116 3.34 8.19 3.01
CA VAL A 116 3.70 6.87 2.49
C VAL A 116 4.94 7.01 1.61
N PHE A 117 5.86 6.07 1.77
CA PHE A 117 7.14 6.03 1.07
C PHE A 117 7.13 4.86 0.09
N ALA A 118 7.60 5.05 -1.15
CA ALA A 118 7.69 3.98 -2.13
C ALA A 118 9.07 3.99 -2.78
N ARG A 119 9.82 2.91 -2.60
CA ARG A 119 11.15 2.79 -3.20
C ARG A 119 11.06 2.29 -4.63
N HIS A 120 11.73 3.00 -5.53
CA HIS A 120 12.00 2.58 -6.90
C HIS A 120 13.50 2.70 -7.14
N GLU A 121 14.21 1.58 -7.06
CA GLU A 121 15.67 1.53 -7.18
C GLU A 121 16.38 2.42 -6.14
N GLN A 122 17.02 3.51 -6.58
CA GLN A 122 17.71 4.51 -5.74
C GLN A 122 16.83 5.71 -5.38
N LYS A 123 15.57 5.70 -5.79
CA LYS A 123 14.63 6.79 -5.55
C LYS A 123 13.59 6.38 -4.52
N MET A 124 13.21 7.31 -3.67
CA MET A 124 12.16 7.16 -2.69
C MET A 124 11.07 8.19 -2.97
N ILE A 125 9.91 7.72 -3.41
CA ILE A 125 8.76 8.57 -3.68
C ILE A 125 7.98 8.79 -2.38
N VAL A 126 7.77 10.05 -2.01
CA VAL A 126 6.99 10.45 -0.84
C VAL A 126 5.64 10.99 -1.30
N ARG A 127 4.54 10.46 -0.74
CA ARG A 127 3.17 10.87 -1.06
C ARG A 127 2.26 10.79 0.16
N LEU A 128 1.19 11.57 0.16
CA LEU A 128 0.07 11.34 1.06
C LEU A 128 -0.93 10.36 0.41
N PRO A 129 -1.46 9.37 1.14
CA PRO A 129 -2.51 8.52 0.62
C PRO A 129 -3.75 9.36 0.34
N MET A 130 -4.34 9.15 -0.84
CA MET A 130 -5.61 9.78 -1.19
C MET A 130 -6.68 9.25 -0.24
N ARG A 131 -7.31 10.13 0.55
CA ARG A 131 -8.47 9.73 1.37
C ARG A 131 -9.60 9.38 0.41
N THR A 132 -9.96 8.10 0.31
CA THR A 132 -11.18 7.70 -0.39
C THR A 132 -12.37 8.25 0.40
N GLU A 133 -13.20 9.08 -0.21
CA GLU A 133 -14.34 9.78 0.40
C GLU A 133 -15.51 8.87 0.81
N ASP A 134 -15.29 7.59 1.13
CA ASP A 134 -16.36 6.64 1.47
C ASP A 134 -16.88 6.76 2.92
N GLU A 135 -16.37 7.70 3.71
CA GLU A 135 -16.90 8.00 5.06
C GLU A 135 -17.91 9.16 5.09
N ILE A 136 -18.32 9.71 3.92
CA ILE A 136 -19.29 10.82 3.83
C ILE A 136 -20.49 10.42 2.97
N ARG A 137 -21.27 9.42 3.43
CA ARG A 137 -22.74 9.31 3.25
C ARG A 137 -23.21 7.95 3.75
N LYS A 138 -23.41 7.82 5.06
CA LYS A 138 -24.54 7.00 5.53
C LYS A 138 -25.79 7.87 5.37
N PRO A 139 -26.70 7.61 4.42
CA PRO A 139 -28.01 8.23 4.48
C PRO A 139 -28.63 7.84 5.82
N LYS A 140 -29.00 8.85 6.61
CA LYS A 140 -29.77 8.68 7.82
C LYS A 140 -31.17 8.24 7.39
N GLU A 141 -31.37 6.94 7.15
CA GLU A 141 -32.71 6.35 7.18
C GLU A 141 -33.20 6.40 8.62
N LEU A 142 -33.78 7.55 8.99
CA LEU A 142 -34.74 7.61 10.07
C LEU A 142 -36.08 7.21 9.48
N LEU A 143 -36.29 5.89 9.40
CA LEU A 143 -37.60 5.31 9.62
C LEU A 143 -38.08 5.78 10.99
N THR A 144 -39.07 6.68 11.01
CA THR A 144 -40.05 6.69 12.09
C THR A 144 -41.39 7.11 11.51
N ASP A 145 -42.06 6.07 11.04
CA ASP A 145 -43.50 5.87 11.11
C ASP A 145 -44.14 6.64 12.29
N ARG A 146 -45.11 7.50 11.99
CA ARG A 146 -46.26 7.85 12.84
C ARG A 146 -47.32 8.61 12.05
#